data_AF-A0A0C9Y592-F1
#
_entry.id   AF-A0A0C9Y592-F1
#
_cell.length_a   1.000
_cell.length_b   1.000
_cell.length_c   1.000
_cell.angle_alpha   90.00
_cell.angle_beta   90.00
_cell.angle_gamma   90.00
#
_symmetry.space_group_name_H-M   'P 1'
#
loop_
_entity.id
_entity.type
_entity.pdbx_description
1 polymer ?
#
loop_
_entity_poly.entity_id
_entity_poly.type
_entity_poly.pdbx_seq_one_letter_code
_entity_poly.pdbx_strand_id
1 'polypeptide(L)'
;MPKRLRTFNGLDGEKVSALFVDSIRDIKNLGHCPVCLGGCLLAFCHSSSLGSYVSPENIAILREHHHTLLDSCMLFLTMERPLDEINGFGDNSSSWITCRCDFNDPLVRELHMNTPPMPPIDFFVDRLVCIVYSCLQPLGEKGSPRVDKVERNREKAALSGKNVLWPTRPHDLLPFEPGSSVRALGNWMARFPTLLMVGLLASLLEICKRSMLPALIDSVIPEKVILLSGALFNVWSLNRQQTLDHEMRIEMANICLAEAKHCAAFFHQLLSTVDQHELVKFFSGHVDSIFRAVHISLDNVSNLASQADASDAQDDAIYIGGCYLSIGSAIHSYLALSFSGYDSRIINASLLRMKQRHDVKA
;
A
#
# COMPACT_ATOMS: atom_id res chain seq x y z
N MET A 1 -22.09 17.39 -18.23
CA MET A 1 -21.79 18.02 -16.93
C MET A 1 -20.44 17.51 -16.45
N PRO A 2 -19.54 18.36 -15.92
CA PRO A 2 -18.28 17.89 -15.35
C PRO A 2 -18.56 16.92 -14.21
N LYS A 3 -17.86 15.79 -14.18
CA LYS A 3 -17.92 14.86 -13.05
C LYS A 3 -17.31 15.57 -11.84
N ARG A 4 -17.96 15.49 -10.68
CA ARG A 4 -17.53 16.15 -9.44
C ARG A 4 -17.21 15.10 -8.39
N LEU A 5 -16.19 15.35 -7.58
CA LEU A 5 -15.90 14.52 -6.41
C LEU A 5 -17.13 14.41 -5.52
N ARG A 6 -17.50 13.16 -5.20
CA ARG A 6 -18.57 12.87 -4.25
C ARG A 6 -17.96 12.81 -2.86
N THR A 7 -18.66 13.40 -1.90
CA THR A 7 -18.28 13.31 -0.49
C THR A 7 -19.36 12.57 0.28
N PHE A 8 -18.97 11.79 1.29
CA PHE A 8 -19.95 10.98 2.03
C PHE A 8 -20.93 11.82 2.87
N ASN A 9 -20.55 13.05 3.24
CA ASN A 9 -21.32 13.98 4.06
C ASN A 9 -21.92 15.15 3.26
N GLY A 10 -21.88 15.09 1.92
CA GLY A 10 -22.45 16.13 1.07
C GLY A 10 -21.66 17.46 1.02
N LEU A 11 -20.44 17.48 1.57
CA LEU A 11 -19.50 18.59 1.39
C LEU A 11 -19.14 18.82 -0.08
N ASP A 12 -18.82 20.06 -0.43
CA ASP A 12 -18.32 20.40 -1.77
C ASP A 12 -16.90 19.85 -1.97
N GLY A 13 -16.78 18.77 -2.75
CA GLY A 13 -15.53 18.06 -2.96
C GLY A 13 -14.41 18.92 -3.55
N GLU A 14 -14.74 19.95 -4.34
CA GLU A 14 -13.75 20.89 -4.88
C GLU A 14 -13.16 21.76 -3.77
N LYS A 15 -14.01 22.25 -2.87
CA LYS A 15 -13.56 23.04 -1.70
C LYS A 15 -12.75 22.21 -0.73
N VAL A 16 -13.15 20.95 -0.50
CA VAL A 16 -12.38 20.02 0.35
C VAL A 16 -11.00 19.76 -0.25
N SER A 17 -10.94 19.52 -1.57
CA SER A 17 -9.68 19.30 -2.29
C SER A 17 -8.77 20.53 -2.23
N ALA A 18 -9.32 21.72 -2.48
CA ALA A 18 -8.57 22.98 -2.40
C ALA A 18 -8.05 23.26 -0.98
N LEU A 19 -8.90 23.11 0.05
CA LEU A 19 -8.50 23.28 1.45
C LEU A 19 -7.34 22.35 1.80
N PHE A 20 -7.42 21.07 1.41
CA PHE A 20 -6.34 20.11 1.63
C PHE A 20 -5.03 20.54 0.98
N VAL A 21 -5.05 20.86 -0.31
CA VAL A 21 -3.87 21.29 -1.07
C VAL A 21 -3.23 22.55 -0.48
N ASP A 22 -4.05 23.54 -0.12
CA ASP A 22 -3.54 24.78 0.48
C ASP A 22 -2.91 24.54 1.85
N SER A 23 -3.50 23.64 2.63
CA SER A 23 -3.03 23.32 3.98
C SER A 23 -1.72 22.54 4.02
N ILE A 24 -1.43 21.77 2.98
CA ILE A 24 -0.23 20.93 2.89
C ILE A 24 0.86 21.56 2.02
N ARG A 25 0.64 22.78 1.51
CA ARG A 25 1.59 23.50 0.65
C ARG A 25 2.97 23.66 1.30
N ASP A 26 2.99 23.96 2.60
CA ASP A 26 4.20 23.86 3.43
C ASP A 26 4.10 22.62 4.33
N ILE A 27 4.71 21.53 3.86
CA ILE A 27 4.65 20.22 4.53
C ILE A 27 5.31 20.24 5.92
N LYS A 28 6.18 21.21 6.19
CA LYS A 28 6.81 21.38 7.52
C LYS A 28 5.93 22.19 8.46
N ASN A 29 5.06 23.04 7.92
CA ASN A 29 4.16 23.91 8.67
C ASN A 29 2.73 23.81 8.10
N LEU A 30 2.04 22.73 8.44
CA LEU A 30 0.67 22.52 7.95
C LEU A 30 -0.25 23.68 8.34
N GLY A 31 -1.04 24.16 7.38
CA GLY A 31 -2.01 25.24 7.60
C GLY A 31 -3.18 24.81 8.50
N HIS A 32 -3.50 23.53 8.53
CA HIS A 32 -4.54 22.94 9.38
C HIS A 32 -4.00 21.73 10.13
N CYS A 33 -4.65 21.38 11.24
CA CYS A 33 -4.24 20.24 12.04
C CYS A 33 -4.49 18.90 11.31
N PRO A 34 -3.80 17.81 11.71
CA PRO A 34 -3.97 16.50 11.06
C PRO A 34 -5.39 15.94 11.14
N VAL A 35 -6.19 16.31 12.15
CA VAL A 35 -7.62 15.94 12.21
C VAL A 35 -8.38 16.56 11.03
N CYS A 36 -8.18 17.86 10.77
CA CYS A 36 -8.81 18.54 9.64
C CYS A 36 -8.38 17.93 8.30
N LEU A 37 -7.08 17.67 8.13
CA LEU A 37 -6.54 17.07 6.92
C LEU A 37 -7.03 15.63 6.70
N GLY A 38 -7.05 14.84 7.77
CA GLY A 38 -7.63 13.50 7.77
C GLY A 38 -9.10 13.54 7.40
N GLY A 39 -9.86 14.51 7.91
CA GLY A 39 -11.25 14.77 7.53
C GLY A 39 -11.41 15.11 6.04
N CYS A 40 -10.50 15.92 5.47
CA CYS A 40 -10.52 16.21 4.02
C CYS A 40 -10.38 14.94 3.19
N LEU A 41 -9.46 14.06 3.56
CA LEU A 41 -9.23 12.81 2.85
C LEU A 41 -10.38 11.82 3.09
N LEU A 42 -10.86 11.70 4.33
CA LEU A 42 -12.00 10.88 4.69
C LEU A 42 -13.24 11.26 3.88
N ALA A 43 -13.43 12.55 3.57
CA ALA A 43 -14.55 13.03 2.76
C ALA A 43 -14.66 12.27 1.43
N PHE A 44 -13.55 11.82 0.84
CA PHE A 44 -13.53 11.08 -0.43
C PHE A 44 -13.65 9.55 -0.27
N CYS A 45 -13.58 9.06 0.97
CA CYS A 45 -13.69 7.65 1.30
C CYS A 45 -15.13 7.28 1.68
N HIS A 46 -15.49 6.04 1.38
CA HIS A 46 -16.66 5.37 1.95
C HIS A 46 -16.19 4.42 3.06
N SER A 47 -16.94 4.39 4.16
CA SER A 47 -16.74 3.40 5.21
C SER A 47 -17.56 2.16 4.90
N SER A 48 -16.94 0.99 4.87
CA SER A 48 -17.61 -0.30 5.05
C SER A 48 -17.15 -0.96 6.35
N SER A 49 -17.78 -2.08 6.69
CA SER A 49 -17.31 -2.99 7.75
C SER A 49 -15.86 -3.44 7.51
N LEU A 50 -15.49 -3.66 6.24
CA LEU A 50 -14.16 -4.10 5.81
C LEU A 50 -13.10 -2.98 5.75
N GLY A 51 -13.43 -1.77 6.19
CA GLY A 51 -12.52 -0.62 6.22
C GLY A 51 -12.96 0.57 5.36
N SER A 52 -12.08 1.55 5.22
CA SER A 52 -12.33 2.73 4.37
C SER A 52 -11.73 2.53 2.98
N TYR A 53 -12.52 2.75 1.94
CA TYR A 53 -12.06 2.70 0.54
C TYR A 53 -12.56 3.91 -0.24
N VAL A 54 -11.82 4.32 -1.26
CA VAL A 54 -12.28 5.37 -2.19
C VAL A 54 -13.22 4.72 -3.22
N SER A 55 -14.39 5.31 -3.45
CA SER A 55 -15.31 4.76 -4.47
C SER A 55 -14.67 4.77 -5.85
N PRO A 56 -14.96 3.77 -6.71
CA PRO A 56 -14.44 3.73 -8.08
C PRO A 56 -14.70 5.02 -8.87
N GLU A 57 -15.86 5.67 -8.66
CA GLU A 57 -16.20 6.95 -9.27
C GLU A 57 -15.25 8.07 -8.83
N ASN A 58 -14.97 8.18 -7.53
CA ASN A 58 -14.03 9.15 -7.01
C ASN A 58 -12.61 8.87 -7.49
N ILE A 59 -12.18 7.61 -7.55
CA ILE A 59 -10.85 7.26 -8.08
C ILE A 59 -10.70 7.76 -9.52
N ALA A 60 -11.70 7.53 -10.37
CA ALA A 60 -11.65 7.99 -11.76
C ALA A 60 -11.57 9.52 -11.85
N ILE A 61 -12.34 10.24 -11.03
CA ILE A 61 -12.35 11.71 -11.01
C ILE A 61 -11.03 12.26 -10.46
N LEU A 62 -10.52 11.71 -9.37
CA LEU A 62 -9.24 12.10 -8.76
C LEU A 62 -8.10 11.98 -9.78
N ARG A 63 -8.04 10.84 -10.49
CA ARG A 63 -7.02 10.58 -11.52
C ARG A 63 -7.13 11.48 -12.74
N GLU A 64 -8.31 11.96 -13.09
CA GLU A 64 -8.51 12.73 -14.32
C GLU A 64 -8.45 14.25 -14.08
N HIS A 65 -8.77 14.70 -12.86
CA HIS A 65 -9.03 16.11 -12.58
C HIS A 65 -8.32 16.68 -11.33
N HIS A 66 -7.83 15.85 -10.39
CA HIS A 66 -7.27 16.32 -9.11
C HIS A 66 -5.82 15.91 -8.90
N HIS A 67 -4.98 16.08 -9.92
CA HIS A 67 -3.56 15.71 -9.85
C HIS A 67 -2.84 16.43 -8.71
N THR A 68 -3.10 17.74 -8.53
CA THR A 68 -2.46 18.53 -7.46
C THR A 68 -2.70 17.94 -6.07
N LEU A 69 -3.89 17.38 -5.81
CA LEU A 69 -4.19 16.70 -4.55
C LEU A 69 -3.33 15.44 -4.39
N LEU A 70 -3.27 14.60 -5.43
CA LEU A 70 -2.50 13.35 -5.41
C LEU A 70 -0.99 13.61 -5.31
N ASP A 71 -0.49 14.62 -6.03
CA ASP A 71 0.89 15.09 -5.95
C ASP A 71 1.21 15.60 -4.54
N SER A 72 0.28 16.33 -3.92
CA SER A 72 0.42 16.81 -2.54
C SER A 72 0.48 15.66 -1.53
N CYS A 73 -0.34 14.62 -1.73
CA CYS A 73 -0.26 13.39 -0.94
C CYS A 73 1.12 12.71 -1.08
N MET A 74 1.61 12.57 -2.33
CA MET A 74 2.92 11.96 -2.59
C MET A 74 4.07 12.78 -2.01
N LEU A 75 4.04 14.11 -2.15
CA LEU A 75 5.01 15.00 -1.54
C LEU A 75 5.08 14.80 -0.02
N PHE A 76 3.94 14.67 0.65
CA PHE A 76 3.92 14.42 2.09
C PHE A 76 4.53 13.06 2.47
N LEU A 77 4.09 11.99 1.80
CA LEU A 77 4.50 10.61 2.07
C LEU A 77 5.98 10.36 1.77
N THR A 78 6.54 11.05 0.76
CA THR A 78 7.91 10.83 0.28
C THR A 78 8.93 11.86 0.79
N MET A 79 8.49 12.90 1.51
CA MET A 79 9.41 13.82 2.16
C MET A 79 10.15 13.12 3.31
N GLU A 80 11.48 13.07 3.20
CA GLU A 80 12.34 12.48 4.23
C GLU A 80 12.23 13.24 5.55
N ARG A 81 11.90 12.51 6.61
CA ARG A 81 11.88 12.98 8.00
C ARG A 81 12.61 11.95 8.85
N PRO A 82 13.45 12.35 9.81
CA PRO A 82 14.05 11.44 10.77
C PRO A 82 12.97 10.64 11.50
N LEU A 83 13.26 9.37 11.82
CA LEU A 83 12.30 8.52 12.53
C LEU A 83 11.92 9.10 13.90
N ASP A 84 12.86 9.78 14.58
CA ASP A 84 12.59 10.45 15.86
C ASP A 84 11.59 11.61 15.71
N GLU A 85 11.64 12.34 14.59
CA GLU A 85 10.65 13.39 14.28
C GLU A 85 9.27 12.76 14.04
N ILE A 86 9.23 11.66 13.27
CA ILE A 86 7.99 10.92 13.00
C ILE A 86 7.40 10.33 14.29
N ASN A 87 8.24 9.79 15.18
CA ASN A 87 7.82 9.26 16.46
C ASN A 87 7.32 10.37 17.40
N GLY A 88 7.88 11.57 17.30
CA GLY A 88 7.42 12.76 18.01
C GLY A 88 6.05 13.27 17.54
N PHE A 89 5.53 12.83 16.39
CA PHE A 89 4.14 13.09 16.01
C PHE A 89 3.20 12.31 16.92
N GLY A 90 2.71 12.97 17.97
CA GLY A 90 1.93 12.33 19.03
C GLY A 90 2.36 12.71 20.44
N ASP A 91 3.55 13.31 20.58
CA ASP A 91 3.97 13.92 21.84
C ASP A 91 3.26 15.27 22.04
N ASN A 92 2.76 15.50 23.26
CA ASN A 92 2.01 16.71 23.66
C ASN A 92 2.75 18.04 23.41
N SER A 93 4.06 17.98 23.13
CA SER A 93 4.90 19.13 22.77
C SER A 93 4.90 19.45 21.26
N SER A 94 4.37 18.57 20.42
CA SER A 94 4.36 18.74 18.96
C SER A 94 3.26 19.71 18.52
N SER A 95 3.60 20.60 17.58
CA SER A 95 2.64 21.48 16.91
C SER A 95 1.53 20.72 16.16
N TRP A 96 1.69 19.40 16.00
CA TRP A 96 0.81 18.50 15.28
C TRP A 96 -0.45 18.10 16.07
N ILE A 97 -0.46 18.31 17.39
CA ILE A 97 -1.59 17.94 18.27
C ILE A 97 -2.43 19.15 18.64
N THR A 98 -1.84 20.35 18.65
CA THR A 98 -2.60 21.57 18.96
C THR A 98 -3.38 22.02 17.73
N CYS A 99 -4.70 21.89 17.78
CA CYS A 99 -5.57 22.40 16.73
C CYS A 99 -5.55 23.94 16.71
N ARG A 100 -5.20 24.53 15.57
CA ARG A 100 -5.24 25.99 15.31
C ARG A 100 -6.27 26.37 14.23
N CYS A 101 -7.13 25.43 13.87
CA CYS A 101 -8.11 25.60 12.81
C CYS A 101 -9.18 26.62 13.22
N ASP A 102 -9.65 27.42 12.26
CA ASP A 102 -10.76 28.35 12.50
C ASP A 102 -12.11 27.62 12.47
N PHE A 103 -12.66 27.32 13.65
CA PHE A 103 -13.97 26.68 13.78
C PHE A 103 -15.15 27.59 13.40
N ASN A 104 -14.90 28.87 13.10
CA ASN A 104 -15.92 29.73 12.50
C ASN A 104 -16.13 29.40 11.01
N ASP A 105 -15.16 28.79 10.33
CA ASP A 105 -15.35 28.24 8.99
C ASP A 105 -16.23 26.97 9.08
N PRO A 106 -17.44 26.97 8.48
CA PRO A 106 -18.33 25.82 8.53
C PRO A 106 -17.74 24.55 7.94
N LEU A 107 -16.91 24.66 6.88
CA LEU A 107 -16.27 23.51 6.25
C LEU A 107 -15.27 22.87 7.21
N VAL A 108 -14.40 23.69 7.81
CA VAL A 108 -13.40 23.23 8.80
C VAL A 108 -14.10 22.56 9.97
N ARG A 109 -15.14 23.18 10.52
CA ARG A 109 -15.93 22.60 11.63
C ARG A 109 -16.52 21.24 11.25
N GLU A 110 -17.14 21.14 10.08
CA GLU A 110 -17.76 19.89 9.60
C GLU A 110 -16.72 18.77 9.41
N LEU A 111 -15.54 19.09 8.88
CA LEU A 111 -14.45 18.13 8.72
C LEU A 111 -13.97 17.58 10.07
N HIS A 112 -13.89 18.42 11.11
CA HIS A 112 -13.53 17.96 12.46
C HIS A 112 -14.62 17.08 13.07
N MET A 113 -15.89 17.47 12.95
CA MET A 113 -17.00 16.72 13.57
C MET A 113 -17.19 15.32 12.98
N ASN A 114 -16.83 15.12 11.71
CA ASN A 114 -16.94 13.83 11.03
C ASN A 114 -15.66 12.98 11.09
N THR A 115 -14.59 13.47 11.75
CA THR A 115 -13.34 12.72 11.86
C THR A 115 -13.30 11.93 13.17
N PRO A 116 -13.02 10.60 13.14
CA PRO A 116 -12.98 9.79 14.34
C PRO A 116 -11.84 10.22 15.28
N PRO A 117 -11.99 10.03 16.61
CA PRO A 117 -10.98 10.35 17.60
C PRO A 117 -9.87 9.29 17.60
N MET A 118 -9.01 9.30 16.58
CA MET A 118 -7.79 8.49 16.50
C MET A 118 -6.55 9.37 16.65
N PRO A 119 -5.35 8.79 16.95
CA PRO A 119 -4.11 9.56 16.91
C PRO A 119 -4.04 10.34 15.59
N PRO A 120 -4.04 11.68 15.63
CA PRO A 120 -4.35 12.48 14.45
C PRO A 120 -3.43 12.21 13.26
N ILE A 121 -2.16 11.86 13.51
CA ILE A 121 -1.18 11.61 12.46
C ILE A 121 -1.32 10.23 11.82
N ASP A 122 -1.55 9.18 12.61
CA ASP A 122 -1.64 7.80 12.11
C ASP A 122 -2.87 7.67 11.20
N PHE A 123 -3.99 8.26 11.63
CA PHE A 123 -5.19 8.36 10.79
C PHE A 123 -4.93 9.13 9.49
N PHE A 124 -4.27 10.29 9.60
CA PHE A 124 -3.99 11.12 8.44
C PHE A 124 -3.12 10.38 7.41
N VAL A 125 -2.05 9.72 7.87
CA VAL A 125 -1.15 8.93 7.00
C VAL A 125 -1.87 7.74 6.40
N ASP A 126 -2.67 7.02 7.17
CA ASP A 126 -3.49 5.91 6.64
C ASP A 126 -4.41 6.38 5.51
N ARG A 127 -5.08 7.53 5.68
CA ARG A 127 -5.96 8.09 4.65
C ARG A 127 -5.19 8.58 3.42
N LEU A 128 -3.99 9.13 3.59
CA LEU A 128 -3.09 9.48 2.49
C LEU A 128 -2.74 8.25 1.65
N VAL A 129 -2.26 7.20 2.32
CA VAL A 129 -1.87 5.94 1.68
C VAL A 129 -3.07 5.32 0.98
N CYS A 130 -4.23 5.30 1.62
CA CYS A 130 -5.48 4.81 1.04
C CYS A 130 -5.83 5.50 -0.28
N ILE A 131 -5.89 6.84 -0.30
CA ILE A 131 -6.25 7.58 -1.52
C ILE A 131 -5.24 7.35 -2.64
N VAL A 132 -3.95 7.44 -2.32
CA VAL A 132 -2.88 7.24 -3.30
C VAL A 132 -2.93 5.82 -3.85
N TYR A 133 -2.94 4.81 -2.98
CA TYR A 133 -2.96 3.41 -3.37
C TYR A 133 -4.18 3.10 -4.23
N SER A 134 -5.38 3.52 -3.82
CA SER A 134 -6.60 3.39 -4.62
C SER A 134 -6.46 4.07 -6.00
N CYS A 135 -5.75 5.19 -6.08
CA CYS A 135 -5.46 5.88 -7.33
C CYS A 135 -4.32 5.25 -8.16
N LEU A 136 -3.61 4.25 -7.67
CA LEU A 136 -2.61 3.51 -8.43
C LEU A 136 -3.07 2.11 -8.86
N GLN A 137 -4.03 1.51 -8.13
CA GLN A 137 -4.54 0.18 -8.47
C GLN A 137 -5.37 0.15 -9.76
N PRO A 138 -5.37 -0.93 -10.54
CA PRO A 138 -6.36 -1.07 -11.61
C PRO A 138 -7.78 -1.00 -11.01
N LEU A 139 -8.72 -0.30 -11.68
CA LEU A 139 -10.10 -0.10 -11.19
C LEU A 139 -10.96 -1.38 -11.15
N GLY A 140 -10.36 -2.57 -11.28
CA GLY A 140 -11.06 -3.87 -11.30
C GLY A 140 -11.91 -4.12 -12.56
N GLU A 141 -12.34 -3.08 -13.28
CA GLU A 141 -13.14 -3.25 -14.50
C GLU A 141 -12.27 -3.76 -15.65
N LYS A 142 -12.73 -4.83 -16.33
CA LYS A 142 -12.11 -5.32 -17.57
C LYS A 142 -12.00 -4.16 -18.58
N GLY A 143 -10.77 -3.79 -18.91
CA GLY A 143 -10.48 -2.68 -19.83
C GLY A 143 -10.10 -1.36 -19.16
N SER A 144 -10.05 -1.31 -17.82
CA SER A 144 -9.51 -0.18 -17.08
C SER A 144 -8.09 0.17 -17.53
N PRO A 145 -7.75 1.47 -17.65
CA PRO A 145 -6.39 1.88 -17.96
C PRO A 145 -5.42 1.32 -16.93
N ARG A 146 -4.40 0.62 -17.43
CA ARG A 146 -3.29 0.12 -16.63
C ARG A 146 -2.40 1.30 -16.23
N VAL A 147 -2.44 1.68 -14.95
CA VAL A 147 -1.75 2.87 -14.42
C VAL A 147 -0.22 2.75 -14.56
N ASP A 148 0.30 1.52 -14.52
CA ASP A 148 1.71 1.19 -14.79
C ASP A 148 2.21 1.61 -16.17
N LYS A 149 1.31 1.80 -17.14
CA LYS A 149 1.65 2.19 -18.51
C LYS A 149 1.60 3.72 -18.69
N VAL A 150 2.21 4.46 -17.77
CA VAL A 150 2.16 5.93 -17.69
C VAL A 150 2.41 6.62 -19.04
N GLU A 151 3.54 6.31 -19.70
CA GLU A 151 3.89 6.92 -20.98
C GLU A 151 2.86 6.62 -22.08
N ARG A 152 2.40 5.37 -22.18
CA ARG A 152 1.37 4.95 -23.15
C ARG A 152 0.01 5.59 -22.86
N ASN A 153 -0.34 5.76 -21.58
CA ASN A 153 -1.58 6.43 -21.18
C ASN A 153 -1.53 7.90 -21.60
N ARG A 154 -0.38 8.57 -21.41
CA ARG A 154 -0.16 9.95 -21.86
C ARG A 154 -0.28 10.09 -23.37
N GLU A 155 0.38 9.22 -24.14
CA GLU A 155 0.28 9.19 -25.60
C GLU A 155 -1.16 8.99 -26.08
N LYS A 156 -1.87 8.02 -25.49
CA LYS A 156 -3.26 7.72 -25.84
C LYS A 156 -4.19 8.90 -25.52
N ALA A 157 -3.99 9.55 -24.38
CA ALA A 157 -4.75 10.73 -23.97
C ALA A 157 -4.53 11.89 -24.95
N ALA A 158 -3.27 12.16 -25.32
CA ALA A 158 -2.91 13.17 -26.31
C ALA A 158 -3.55 12.89 -27.67
N LEU A 159 -3.50 11.64 -28.17
CA LEU A 159 -4.14 11.25 -29.43
C LEU A 159 -5.66 11.36 -29.40
N SER A 160 -6.28 11.16 -28.24
CA SER A 160 -7.74 11.17 -28.07
C SER A 160 -8.31 12.55 -27.68
N GLY A 161 -7.46 13.56 -27.49
CA GLY A 161 -7.88 14.86 -26.95
C GLY A 161 -8.48 14.77 -25.54
N LYS A 162 -8.06 13.77 -24.75
CA LYS A 162 -8.54 13.54 -23.38
C LYS A 162 -7.51 14.00 -22.36
N ASN A 163 -7.95 14.19 -21.12
CA ASN A 163 -7.04 14.43 -20.01
C ASN A 163 -6.14 13.21 -19.78
N VAL A 164 -4.87 13.50 -19.47
CA VAL A 164 -3.91 12.47 -19.04
C VAL A 164 -4.30 12.03 -17.64
N LEU A 165 -4.27 10.72 -17.38
CA LEU A 165 -4.52 10.20 -16.04
C LEU A 165 -3.27 10.39 -15.16
N TRP A 166 -3.50 10.64 -13.88
CA TRP A 166 -2.44 10.59 -12.88
C TRP A 166 -1.96 9.14 -12.63
N PRO A 167 -0.64 8.91 -12.42
CA PRO A 167 0.44 9.89 -12.57
C PRO A 167 0.73 10.21 -14.03
N THR A 168 1.15 11.43 -14.32
CA THR A 168 1.46 11.86 -15.70
C THR A 168 2.85 11.44 -16.15
N ARG A 169 3.74 11.20 -15.18
CA ARG A 169 5.09 10.65 -15.32
C ARG A 169 5.48 9.90 -14.04
N PRO A 170 6.38 8.91 -14.08
CA PRO A 170 6.83 8.20 -12.86
C PRO A 170 7.41 9.10 -11.76
N HIS A 171 7.97 10.26 -12.12
CA HIS A 171 8.51 11.22 -11.15
C HIS A 171 7.43 11.88 -10.27
N ASP A 172 6.16 11.90 -10.69
CA ASP A 172 5.06 12.42 -9.87
C ASP A 172 4.86 11.56 -8.59
N LEU A 173 5.31 10.30 -8.62
CA LEU A 173 5.26 9.39 -7.48
C LEU A 173 6.53 9.43 -6.60
N LEU A 174 7.63 9.96 -7.13
CA LEU A 174 8.89 10.11 -6.41
C LEU A 174 9.41 11.53 -6.67
N PRO A 175 8.74 12.54 -6.09
CA PRO A 175 9.08 13.95 -6.33
C PRO A 175 10.44 14.36 -5.75
N PHE A 176 10.97 13.55 -4.82
CA PHE A 176 12.33 13.68 -4.30
C PHE A 176 13.26 12.61 -4.88
N GLU A 177 14.54 12.65 -4.51
CA GLU A 177 15.47 11.57 -4.82
C GLU A 177 14.91 10.20 -4.37
N PRO A 178 15.05 9.14 -5.19
CA PRO A 178 14.48 7.82 -4.86
C PRO A 178 14.92 7.28 -3.50
N GLY A 179 16.19 7.50 -3.14
CA GLY A 179 16.72 7.13 -1.82
C GLY A 179 15.98 7.80 -0.66
N SER A 180 15.77 9.10 -0.75
CA SER A 180 15.04 9.89 0.26
C SER A 180 13.57 9.49 0.33
N SER A 181 12.92 9.29 -0.81
CA SER A 181 11.52 8.85 -0.91
C SER A 181 11.32 7.48 -0.27
N VAL A 182 12.20 6.52 -0.58
CA VAL A 182 12.17 5.17 0.00
C VAL A 182 12.43 5.20 1.51
N ARG A 183 13.39 5.99 2.00
CA ARG A 183 13.62 6.15 3.45
C ARG A 183 12.42 6.77 4.16
N ALA A 184 11.77 7.76 3.55
CA ALA A 184 10.55 8.37 4.09
C ALA A 184 9.44 7.32 4.27
N LEU A 185 9.18 6.52 3.23
CA LEU A 185 8.19 5.44 3.28
C LEU A 185 8.58 4.37 4.31
N GLY A 186 9.85 4.00 4.40
CA GLY A 186 10.36 3.07 5.40
C GLY A 186 10.16 3.56 6.84
N ASN A 187 10.35 4.86 7.09
CA ASN A 187 10.10 5.45 8.41
C ASN A 187 8.61 5.51 8.73
N TRP A 188 7.75 5.81 7.75
CA TRP A 188 6.31 5.70 7.94
C TRP A 188 5.88 4.27 8.25
N MET A 189 6.43 3.25 7.56
CA MET A 189 6.16 1.84 7.89
C MET A 189 6.66 1.44 9.28
N ALA A 190 7.76 2.02 9.75
CA ALA A 190 8.30 1.75 11.08
C ALA A 190 7.37 2.30 12.18
N ARG A 191 6.78 3.48 11.98
CA ARG A 191 5.83 4.10 12.93
C ARG A 191 4.40 3.58 12.80
N PHE A 192 3.97 3.32 11.57
CA PHE A 192 2.61 2.92 11.20
C PHE A 192 2.68 1.67 10.27
N PRO A 193 2.82 0.48 10.87
CA PRO A 193 2.99 -0.76 10.14
C PRO A 193 1.65 -1.22 9.54
N THR A 194 1.28 -0.67 8.38
CA THR A 194 0.08 -1.06 7.61
C THR A 194 0.43 -1.85 6.35
N LEU A 195 -0.38 -2.88 6.05
CA LEU A 195 -0.23 -3.69 4.83
C LEU A 195 -0.63 -2.91 3.57
N LEU A 196 -1.44 -1.86 3.71
CA LEU A 196 -1.76 -0.96 2.61
C LEU A 196 -0.53 -0.23 2.07
N MET A 197 0.44 0.09 2.95
CA MET A 197 1.72 0.69 2.55
C MET A 197 2.57 -0.31 1.75
N VAL A 198 2.50 -1.61 2.07
CA VAL A 198 3.15 -2.67 1.27
C VAL A 198 2.52 -2.74 -0.13
N GLY A 199 1.19 -2.61 -0.21
CA GLY A 199 0.48 -2.49 -1.48
C GLY A 199 0.93 -1.26 -2.28
N LEU A 200 1.05 -0.10 -1.62
CA LEU A 200 1.57 1.12 -2.24
C LEU A 200 2.98 0.90 -2.79
N LEU A 201 3.89 0.30 -2.01
CA LEU A 201 5.23 -0.03 -2.48
C LEU A 201 5.22 -0.94 -3.71
N ALA A 202 4.29 -1.90 -3.80
CA ALA A 202 4.13 -2.74 -4.98
C ALA A 202 3.79 -1.90 -6.22
N SER A 203 2.83 -0.98 -6.12
CA SER A 203 2.46 -0.07 -7.21
C SER A 203 3.62 0.87 -7.60
N LEU A 204 4.33 1.43 -6.61
CA LEU A 204 5.50 2.27 -6.86
C LEU A 204 6.61 1.47 -7.55
N LEU A 205 6.84 0.21 -7.17
CA LEU A 205 7.82 -0.65 -7.82
C LEU A 205 7.43 -1.00 -9.26
N GLU A 206 6.14 -1.17 -9.54
CA GLU A 206 5.65 -1.39 -10.91
C GLU A 206 5.86 -0.17 -11.80
N ILE A 207 5.57 1.03 -11.30
CA ILE A 207 5.61 2.28 -12.08
C ILE A 207 7.03 2.86 -12.16
N CYS A 208 7.74 2.89 -11.04
CA CYS A 208 9.03 3.56 -10.85
C CYS A 208 10.22 2.58 -10.80
N LYS A 209 10.04 1.34 -11.29
CA LYS A 209 11.03 0.24 -11.25
C LYS A 209 12.49 0.70 -11.33
N ARG A 210 12.85 1.43 -12.39
CA ARG A 210 14.25 1.80 -12.68
C ARG A 210 14.87 2.72 -11.63
N SER A 211 14.11 3.65 -11.06
CA SER A 211 14.61 4.63 -10.11
C SER A 211 14.50 4.16 -8.66
N MET A 212 13.42 3.44 -8.33
CA MET A 212 13.14 3.03 -6.96
C MET A 212 13.96 1.80 -6.52
N LEU A 213 14.22 0.85 -7.43
CA LEU A 213 14.74 -0.46 -7.04
C LEU A 213 16.08 -0.41 -6.29
N PRO A 214 17.11 0.32 -6.74
CA PRO A 214 18.38 0.36 -6.01
C PRO A 214 18.21 0.87 -4.58
N ALA A 215 17.44 1.96 -4.41
CA ALA A 215 17.13 2.53 -3.11
C ALA A 215 16.34 1.57 -2.21
N LEU A 216 15.41 0.82 -2.79
CA LEU A 216 14.59 -0.16 -2.08
C LEU A 216 15.44 -1.32 -1.55
N ILE A 217 16.36 -1.86 -2.35
CA ILE A 217 17.27 -2.95 -1.95
C ILE A 217 18.19 -2.52 -0.80
N ASP A 218 18.64 -1.27 -0.80
CA ASP A 218 19.55 -0.72 0.23
C ASP A 218 18.82 -0.16 1.47
N SER A 219 17.50 -0.36 1.57
CA SER A 219 16.67 0.20 2.65
C SER A 219 16.34 -0.82 3.75
N VAL A 220 15.66 -0.33 4.81
CA VAL A 220 15.10 -1.16 5.90
C VAL A 220 13.74 -1.79 5.56
N ILE A 221 13.16 -1.46 4.39
CA ILE A 221 11.85 -1.94 3.96
C ILE A 221 11.75 -3.48 3.89
N PRO A 222 12.77 -4.24 3.43
CA PRO A 222 12.70 -5.70 3.39
C PRO A 222 12.28 -6.32 4.72
N GLU A 223 12.94 -5.91 5.82
CA GLU A 223 12.62 -6.37 7.16
C GLU A 223 11.17 -6.09 7.54
N LYS A 224 10.69 -4.87 7.26
CA LYS A 224 9.33 -4.43 7.60
C LYS A 224 8.27 -5.19 6.82
N VAL A 225 8.47 -5.40 5.51
CA VAL A 225 7.55 -6.19 4.68
C VAL A 225 7.46 -7.62 5.18
N ILE A 226 8.60 -8.25 5.50
CA ILE A 226 8.64 -9.62 6.02
C ILE A 226 7.90 -9.70 7.36
N LEU A 227 8.18 -8.78 8.29
CA LEU A 227 7.54 -8.74 9.60
C LEU A 227 6.02 -8.60 9.48
N LEU A 228 5.56 -7.63 8.68
CA LEU A 228 4.14 -7.38 8.42
C LEU A 228 3.44 -8.60 7.80
N SER A 229 4.08 -9.22 6.81
CA SER A 229 3.55 -10.41 6.16
C SER A 229 3.33 -11.58 7.14
N GLY A 230 4.28 -11.82 8.05
CA GLY A 230 4.15 -12.89 9.05
C GLY A 230 3.16 -12.55 10.16
N ALA A 231 3.12 -11.29 10.59
CA ALA A 231 2.21 -10.81 11.63
C ALA A 231 0.74 -11.02 11.25
N LEU A 232 0.38 -10.74 9.99
CA LEU A 232 -0.98 -10.96 9.48
C LEU A 232 -1.49 -12.38 9.74
N PHE A 233 -0.74 -13.39 9.30
CA PHE A 233 -1.16 -14.78 9.42
C PHE A 233 -1.06 -15.30 10.86
N ASN A 234 -0.17 -14.73 11.68
CA ASN A 234 -0.17 -15.00 13.12
C ASN A 234 -1.44 -14.47 13.78
N VAL A 235 -1.87 -13.26 13.45
CA VAL A 235 -3.13 -12.69 13.95
C VAL A 235 -4.30 -13.56 13.54
N TRP A 236 -4.37 -13.99 12.28
CA TRP A 236 -5.39 -14.94 11.83
C TRP A 236 -5.36 -16.26 12.63
N SER A 237 -4.18 -16.86 12.78
CA SER A 237 -4.01 -18.13 13.47
C SER A 237 -4.47 -18.07 14.94
N LEU A 238 -4.16 -16.97 15.63
CA LEU A 238 -4.57 -16.72 17.00
C LEU A 238 -6.09 -16.50 17.11
N ASN A 239 -6.67 -15.69 16.22
CA ASN A 239 -8.11 -15.43 16.22
C ASN A 239 -8.94 -16.69 15.93
N ARG A 240 -8.42 -17.61 15.10
CA ARG A 240 -9.05 -18.91 14.85
C ARG A 240 -9.18 -19.78 16.11
N GLN A 241 -8.25 -19.64 17.05
CA GLN A 241 -8.28 -20.39 18.32
C GLN A 241 -9.25 -19.77 19.32
N GLN A 242 -9.69 -18.54 19.10
CA GLN A 242 -10.66 -17.85 19.95
C GLN A 242 -12.10 -18.20 19.56
N THR A 243 -13.00 -18.15 20.54
CA THR A 243 -14.45 -18.24 20.31
C THR A 243 -14.99 -16.91 19.80
N LEU A 244 -14.61 -16.54 18.58
CA LEU A 244 -15.28 -15.49 17.83
C LEU A 244 -16.63 -16.02 17.31
N ASP A 245 -17.64 -15.16 17.26
CA ASP A 245 -18.87 -15.52 16.57
C ASP A 245 -18.62 -15.73 15.06
N HIS A 246 -19.59 -16.34 14.37
CA HIS A 246 -19.41 -16.72 12.99
C HIS A 246 -19.24 -15.51 12.06
N GLU A 247 -19.97 -14.43 12.28
CA GLU A 247 -19.95 -13.24 11.43
C GLU A 247 -18.61 -12.51 11.55
N MET A 248 -18.12 -12.32 12.78
CA MET A 248 -16.79 -11.74 13.03
C MET A 248 -15.67 -12.56 12.40
N ARG A 249 -15.79 -13.90 12.37
CA ARG A 249 -14.79 -14.75 11.71
C ARG A 249 -14.77 -14.58 10.20
N ILE A 250 -15.94 -14.48 9.58
CA ILE A 250 -16.05 -14.23 8.13
C ILE A 250 -15.45 -12.87 7.81
N GLU A 251 -15.82 -11.84 8.57
CA GLU A 251 -15.32 -10.48 8.38
C GLU A 251 -13.79 -10.41 8.52
N MET A 252 -13.24 -10.99 9.60
CA MET A 252 -11.79 -11.08 9.79
C MET A 252 -11.11 -11.85 8.67
N ALA A 253 -11.72 -12.94 8.18
CA ALA A 253 -11.16 -13.71 7.08
C ALA A 253 -11.07 -12.88 5.79
N ASN A 254 -12.12 -12.14 5.46
CA ASN A 254 -12.12 -11.22 4.31
C ASN A 254 -11.07 -10.12 4.43
N ILE A 255 -10.95 -9.48 5.61
CA ILE A 255 -9.94 -8.45 5.87
C ILE A 255 -8.55 -9.03 5.68
N CYS A 256 -8.24 -10.14 6.36
CA CYS A 256 -6.92 -10.75 6.26
C CYS A 256 -6.59 -11.19 4.83
N LEU A 257 -7.59 -11.65 4.06
CA LEU A 257 -7.38 -12.06 2.68
C LEU A 257 -7.07 -10.85 1.78
N ALA A 258 -7.86 -9.77 1.92
CA ALA A 258 -7.62 -8.52 1.22
C ALA A 258 -6.23 -7.94 1.54
N GLU A 259 -5.84 -7.95 2.82
CA GLU A 259 -4.52 -7.47 3.25
C GLU A 259 -3.37 -8.36 2.77
N ALA A 260 -3.55 -9.69 2.75
CA ALA A 260 -2.56 -10.62 2.24
C ALA A 260 -2.26 -10.40 0.75
N LYS A 261 -3.24 -9.92 -0.03
CA LYS A 261 -3.05 -9.56 -1.44
C LYS A 261 -2.04 -8.43 -1.61
N HIS A 262 -1.94 -7.49 -0.68
CA HIS A 262 -0.95 -6.41 -0.75
C HIS A 262 0.49 -6.96 -0.67
N CYS A 263 0.75 -7.88 0.26
CA CYS A 263 2.03 -8.59 0.35
C CYS A 263 2.30 -9.45 -0.89
N ALA A 264 1.29 -10.19 -1.36
CA ALA A 264 1.42 -11.04 -2.54
C ALA A 264 1.76 -10.21 -3.79
N ALA A 265 1.08 -9.07 -3.99
CA ALA A 265 1.35 -8.13 -5.06
C ALA A 265 2.78 -7.58 -4.99
N PHE A 266 3.26 -7.23 -3.79
CA PHE A 266 4.63 -6.79 -3.59
C PHE A 266 5.64 -7.89 -3.96
N PHE A 267 5.48 -9.12 -3.49
CA PHE A 267 6.39 -10.23 -3.83
C PHE A 267 6.35 -10.59 -5.31
N HIS A 268 5.17 -10.59 -5.92
CA HIS A 268 5.03 -10.76 -7.36
C HIS A 268 5.84 -9.69 -8.09
N GLN A 269 5.64 -8.41 -7.73
CA GLN A 269 6.29 -7.31 -8.41
C GLN A 269 7.79 -7.29 -8.17
N LEU A 270 8.26 -7.67 -6.98
CA LEU A 270 9.67 -7.84 -6.69
C LEU A 270 10.27 -8.91 -7.62
N LEU A 271 9.68 -10.11 -7.68
CA LEU A 271 10.18 -11.21 -8.51
C LEU A 271 10.17 -10.92 -10.02
N SER A 272 9.19 -10.15 -10.51
CA SER A 272 9.13 -9.73 -11.92
C SER A 272 10.14 -8.62 -12.24
N THR A 273 10.65 -7.96 -11.20
CA THR A 273 11.44 -6.74 -11.33
C THR A 273 12.92 -6.97 -11.20
N VAL A 274 13.33 -7.76 -10.20
CA VAL A 274 14.72 -7.89 -9.77
C VAL A 274 15.43 -9.08 -10.40
N ASP A 275 16.75 -8.99 -10.55
CA ASP A 275 17.57 -10.15 -10.89
C ASP A 275 17.87 -11.03 -9.66
N GLN A 276 18.59 -12.13 -9.89
CA GLN A 276 18.96 -13.06 -8.81
C GLN A 276 19.83 -12.40 -7.72
N HIS A 277 20.81 -11.58 -8.11
CA HIS A 277 21.74 -10.96 -7.18
C HIS A 277 21.04 -9.89 -6.34
N GLU A 278 20.19 -9.07 -6.96
CA GLU A 278 19.35 -8.08 -6.31
C GLU A 278 18.38 -8.73 -5.31
N LEU A 279 17.73 -9.84 -5.68
CA LEU A 279 16.84 -10.57 -4.78
C LEU A 279 17.57 -11.09 -3.55
N VAL A 280 18.75 -11.68 -3.75
CA VAL A 280 19.60 -12.18 -2.65
C VAL A 280 20.00 -11.03 -1.72
N LYS A 281 20.40 -9.88 -2.29
CA LYS A 281 20.75 -8.70 -1.52
C LYS A 281 19.56 -8.17 -0.71
N PHE A 282 18.37 -8.11 -1.31
CA PHE A 282 17.14 -7.65 -0.64
C PHE A 282 16.79 -8.48 0.59
N PHE A 283 16.98 -9.80 0.54
CA PHE A 283 16.67 -10.70 1.67
C PHE A 283 17.89 -11.03 2.57
N SER A 284 19.04 -10.42 2.30
CA SER A 284 20.26 -10.66 3.08
C SER A 284 20.02 -10.28 4.55
N GLY A 285 20.35 -11.20 5.46
CA GLY A 285 20.11 -11.02 6.90
C GLY A 285 18.68 -11.34 7.38
N HIS A 286 17.75 -11.63 6.46
CA HIS A 286 16.34 -11.90 6.80
C HIS A 286 15.80 -13.23 6.24
N VAL A 287 16.67 -14.10 5.74
CA VAL A 287 16.36 -15.38 5.08
C VAL A 287 15.45 -16.26 5.95
N ASP A 288 15.75 -16.43 7.23
CA ASP A 288 14.93 -17.25 8.13
C ASP A 288 13.54 -16.65 8.36
N SER A 289 13.47 -15.32 8.47
CA SER A 289 12.21 -14.60 8.69
C SER A 289 11.29 -14.72 7.47
N ILE A 290 11.81 -14.61 6.25
CA ILE A 290 11.00 -14.81 5.05
C ILE A 290 10.55 -16.27 4.91
N PHE A 291 11.38 -17.27 5.23
CA PHE A 291 10.92 -18.66 5.21
C PHE A 291 9.84 -18.95 6.25
N ARG A 292 9.96 -18.39 7.47
CA ARG A 292 8.88 -18.46 8.47
C ARG A 292 7.59 -17.82 7.95
N ALA A 293 7.68 -16.63 7.36
CA ALA A 293 6.52 -15.95 6.80
C ALA A 293 5.87 -16.77 5.67
N VAL A 294 6.66 -17.34 4.75
CA VAL A 294 6.17 -18.21 3.67
C VAL A 294 5.48 -19.45 4.24
N HIS A 295 6.10 -20.15 5.19
CA HIS A 295 5.53 -21.35 5.80
C HIS A 295 4.19 -21.07 6.47
N ILE A 296 4.14 -20.06 7.35
CA ILE A 296 2.90 -19.67 8.04
C ILE A 296 1.82 -19.26 7.03
N SER A 297 2.18 -18.52 5.97
CA SER A 297 1.23 -18.11 4.93
C SER A 297 0.64 -19.32 4.20
N LEU A 298 1.49 -20.26 3.77
CA LEU A 298 1.06 -21.44 3.03
C LEU A 298 0.20 -22.40 3.88
N ASP A 299 0.36 -22.41 5.20
CA ASP A 299 -0.46 -23.22 6.10
C ASP A 299 -1.84 -22.60 6.38
N ASN A 300 -1.94 -21.28 6.29
CA ASN A 300 -3.14 -20.57 6.71
C ASN A 300 -4.00 -20.07 5.54
N VAL A 301 -3.43 -19.79 4.37
CA VAL A 301 -4.14 -19.11 3.28
C VAL A 301 -5.36 -19.87 2.75
N SER A 302 -5.29 -21.20 2.59
CA SER A 302 -6.45 -21.98 2.16
C SER A 302 -7.54 -22.05 3.23
N ASN A 303 -7.15 -22.08 4.51
CA ASN A 303 -8.09 -22.03 5.61
C ASN A 303 -8.78 -20.66 5.68
N LEU A 304 -8.03 -19.57 5.46
CA LEU A 304 -8.55 -18.22 5.38
C LEU A 304 -9.64 -18.11 4.31
N ALA A 305 -9.35 -18.55 3.08
CA ALA A 305 -10.35 -18.55 2.00
C ALA A 305 -11.58 -19.41 2.30
N SER A 306 -11.44 -20.53 3.02
CA SER A 306 -12.59 -21.37 3.39
C SER A 306 -13.55 -20.70 4.39
N GLN A 307 -13.11 -19.65 5.08
CA GLN A 307 -13.92 -18.90 6.05
C GLN A 307 -14.43 -17.57 5.50
N ALA A 308 -13.82 -17.06 4.43
CA ALA A 308 -14.26 -15.86 3.74
C ALA A 308 -15.55 -16.13 2.95
N ASP A 309 -16.42 -15.12 2.86
CA ASP A 309 -17.65 -15.18 2.05
C ASP A 309 -17.48 -14.46 0.68
N ALA A 310 -16.32 -13.88 0.43
CA ALA A 310 -15.98 -13.25 -0.85
C ALA A 310 -16.01 -14.27 -1.99
N SER A 311 -16.63 -13.90 -3.11
CA SER A 311 -16.85 -14.78 -4.26
C SER A 311 -15.55 -15.20 -4.96
N ASP A 312 -14.49 -14.41 -4.80
CA ASP A 312 -13.15 -14.62 -5.33
C ASP A 312 -12.15 -15.15 -4.28
N ALA A 313 -12.62 -15.51 -3.08
CA ALA A 313 -11.73 -15.87 -1.97
C ALA A 313 -10.75 -17.01 -2.30
N GLN A 314 -11.21 -18.02 -3.04
CA GLN A 314 -10.37 -19.15 -3.42
C GLN A 314 -9.31 -18.79 -4.47
N ASP A 315 -9.68 -17.95 -5.45
CA ASP A 315 -8.75 -17.45 -6.46
C ASP A 315 -7.69 -16.56 -5.81
N ASP A 316 -8.10 -15.72 -4.86
CA ASP A 316 -7.20 -14.90 -4.06
C ASP A 316 -6.23 -15.75 -3.24
N ALA A 317 -6.70 -16.82 -2.58
CA ALA A 317 -5.82 -17.72 -1.84
C ALA A 317 -4.82 -18.44 -2.75
N ILE A 318 -5.21 -18.82 -3.97
CA ILE A 318 -4.31 -19.41 -4.96
C ILE A 318 -3.25 -18.39 -5.38
N TYR A 319 -3.65 -17.16 -5.67
CA TYR A 319 -2.73 -16.08 -6.03
C TYR A 319 -1.74 -15.78 -4.91
N ILE A 320 -2.23 -15.60 -3.68
CA ILE A 320 -1.42 -15.34 -2.49
C ILE A 320 -0.43 -16.49 -2.27
N GLY A 321 -0.93 -17.73 -2.16
CA GLY A 321 -0.10 -18.91 -1.94
C GLY A 321 0.97 -19.09 -3.04
N GLY A 322 0.59 -18.85 -4.29
CA GLY A 322 1.51 -18.87 -5.43
C GLY A 322 2.63 -17.84 -5.32
N CYS A 323 2.34 -16.61 -4.88
CA CYS A 323 3.35 -15.56 -4.69
C CYS A 323 4.32 -15.90 -3.54
N TYR A 324 3.82 -16.35 -2.39
CA TYR A 324 4.66 -16.78 -1.25
C TYR A 324 5.54 -17.99 -1.60
N LEU A 325 4.99 -18.98 -2.31
CA LEU A 325 5.76 -20.13 -2.77
C LEU A 325 6.84 -19.72 -3.79
N SER A 326 6.51 -18.79 -4.69
CA SER A 326 7.44 -18.29 -5.71
C SER A 326 8.61 -17.54 -5.09
N ILE A 327 8.37 -16.69 -4.08
CA ILE A 327 9.44 -15.95 -3.40
C ILE A 327 10.31 -16.89 -2.56
N GLY A 328 9.70 -17.80 -1.78
CA GLY A 328 10.45 -18.79 -1.00
C GLY A 328 11.32 -19.70 -1.86
N SER A 329 10.77 -20.24 -2.96
CA SER A 329 11.53 -21.10 -3.87
C SER A 329 12.65 -20.36 -4.63
N ALA A 330 12.43 -19.09 -4.99
CA ALA A 330 13.46 -18.27 -5.62
C ALA A 330 14.64 -18.05 -4.66
N ILE A 331 14.38 -17.62 -3.43
CA ILE A 331 15.41 -17.40 -2.40
C ILE A 331 16.15 -18.69 -2.10
N HIS A 332 15.43 -19.79 -1.88
CA HIS A 332 16.02 -21.11 -1.62
C HIS A 332 16.98 -21.53 -2.73
N SER A 333 16.54 -21.42 -3.99
CA SER A 333 17.35 -21.78 -5.16
C SER A 333 18.57 -20.86 -5.33
N TYR A 334 18.41 -19.56 -5.09
CA TYR A 334 19.44 -18.55 -5.41
C TYR A 334 20.57 -18.52 -4.38
N LEU A 335 20.23 -18.83 -3.13
CA LEU A 335 21.18 -18.98 -2.03
C LEU A 335 21.81 -20.39 -1.93
N ALA A 336 21.40 -21.33 -2.80
CA ALA A 336 21.85 -22.72 -2.77
C ALA A 336 21.73 -23.37 -1.39
N LEU A 337 20.59 -23.15 -0.72
CA LEU A 337 20.34 -23.67 0.62
C LEU A 337 20.15 -25.20 0.60
N SER A 338 20.36 -25.83 1.76
CA SER A 338 20.16 -27.26 1.93
C SER A 338 18.70 -27.66 1.71
N PHE A 339 18.45 -28.80 1.06
CA PHE A 339 17.11 -29.36 0.89
C PHE A 339 16.52 -30.03 2.15
N SER A 340 17.04 -29.69 3.34
CA SER A 340 16.57 -30.15 4.64
C SER A 340 16.22 -28.94 5.51
N GLY A 341 15.21 -29.09 6.37
CA GLY A 341 14.80 -28.05 7.32
C GLY A 341 13.83 -26.99 6.76
N TYR A 342 13.39 -27.11 5.51
CA TYR A 342 12.41 -26.23 4.88
C TYR A 342 11.12 -26.96 4.52
N ASP A 343 10.05 -26.20 4.32
CA ASP A 343 8.76 -26.70 3.84
C ASP A 343 8.93 -27.45 2.51
N SER A 344 8.34 -28.66 2.41
CA SER A 344 8.49 -29.52 1.24
C SER A 344 7.96 -28.88 -0.04
N ARG A 345 6.95 -27.99 0.06
CA ARG A 345 6.43 -27.23 -1.08
C ARG A 345 7.51 -26.32 -1.65
N ILE A 346 8.26 -25.62 -0.79
CA ILE A 346 9.36 -24.74 -1.17
C ILE A 346 10.47 -25.52 -1.86
N ILE A 347 10.87 -26.66 -1.26
CA ILE A 347 11.91 -27.54 -1.82
C ILE A 347 11.52 -28.02 -3.22
N ASN A 348 10.31 -28.56 -3.38
CA ASN A 348 9.82 -29.05 -4.67
C ASN A 348 9.77 -27.94 -5.73
N ALA A 349 9.28 -26.76 -5.37
CA ALA A 349 9.26 -25.60 -6.27
C ALA A 349 10.67 -25.11 -6.62
N SER A 350 11.62 -25.16 -5.69
CA SER A 350 13.04 -24.82 -5.94
C SER A 350 13.68 -25.80 -6.93
N LEU A 351 13.45 -27.12 -6.76
CA LEU A 351 13.97 -28.14 -7.68
C LEU A 351 13.43 -27.95 -9.10
N LEU A 352 12.13 -27.66 -9.23
CA LEU A 352 11.52 -27.36 -10.53
C LEU A 352 12.16 -26.13 -11.19
N ARG A 353 12.37 -25.06 -10.43
CA ARG A 353 13.02 -23.83 -10.91
C ARG A 353 14.46 -24.08 -11.35
N MET A 354 15.21 -24.89 -10.61
CA MET A 354 16.58 -25.27 -10.97
C MET A 354 16.61 -26.06 -12.28
N LYS A 355 15.70 -27.03 -12.45
CA LYS A 355 15.58 -27.81 -13.70
C LYS A 355 15.30 -26.90 -14.90
N GLN A 356 14.31 -26.01 -14.79
CA GLN A 356 13.97 -25.05 -15.86
C GLN A 356 15.15 -24.16 -16.28
N ARG A 357 16.03 -23.80 -15.35
CA ARG A 357 17.22 -22.99 -15.64
C ARG A 357 18.32 -23.77 -16.37
N HIS A 358 18.44 -25.06 -16.09
CA HIS A 358 19.36 -25.94 -16.82
C HIS A 358 18.90 -26.14 -18.26
N ASP A 359 17.59 -26.32 -18.47
CA ASP A 359 17.00 -26.52 -19.81
C ASP A 359 17.10 -25.28 -20.71
N VAL A 360 17.24 -24.07 -20.14
CA VAL A 360 17.43 -22.82 -20.90
C VAL A 360 18.91 -22.59 -21.28
N LYS A 361 19.85 -23.24 -20.59
CA LYS A 361 21.30 -23.09 -20.82
C LYS A 361 21.90 -24.17 -21.71
N ALA A 362 21.19 -25.29 -21.90
CA ALA A 362 21.52 -26.35 -22.85
C ALA A 362 20.93 -26.01 -24.22
#